data_AF-A0A814ETA8-F1
#
_entry.id   AF-A0A814ETA8-F1
#
_cell.length_a   1.000
_cell.length_b   1.000
_cell.length_c   1.000
_cell.angle_alpha   90.00
_cell.angle_beta   90.00
_cell.angle_gamma   90.00
#
_symmetry.space_group_name_H-M   'P 1'
#
loop_
_entity.id
_entity.type
_entity.pdbx_description
1 polymer ?
#
loop_
_entity_poly.entity_id
_entity_poly.type
_entity_poly.pdbx_seq_one_letter_code
_entity_poly.pdbx_strand_id
1 'polypeptide(L)'
;MVSALMLAFALFVTIIDRTYSVGIYEQCAGEGYGTFPCNPGLTCFRRNKWYSSCQYSCPRNLDWECETYIAPVSTIAAGWNQCGGDGWQGPKVCAAGYACYARSVHYSQCRPINDCPFDWACAALIVTTTPPVPVGPTVLAPYTKCNNVIYSICPAGYGCFRSNNLYAECRPSCPQTWACETDVLGPAEQCGGEGYVGVTRCVPGLRCYMRSKWYSHCAASCPGVGWAC
;
A
#
# COMPACT_ATOMS: atom_id res chain seq x y z
N MET A 1 -30.03 -27.46 -32.25
CA MET A 1 -29.61 -26.73 -33.47
C MET A 1 -29.81 -25.25 -33.23
N VAL A 2 -28.93 -24.61 -32.45
CA VAL A 2 -29.03 -23.18 -32.09
C VAL A 2 -27.63 -22.58 -32.28
N SER A 3 -27.12 -22.52 -33.51
CA SER A 3 -25.66 -22.32 -33.65
C SER A 3 -25.16 -21.62 -34.93
N ALA A 4 -26.03 -21.06 -35.76
CA ALA A 4 -25.57 -20.26 -36.91
C ALA A 4 -26.26 -18.90 -36.99
N LEU A 5 -27.58 -18.85 -36.75
CA LEU A 5 -28.35 -17.59 -36.81
C LEU A 5 -27.98 -16.58 -35.70
N MET A 6 -27.67 -17.07 -34.48
CA MET A 6 -27.29 -16.21 -33.34
C MET A 6 -25.91 -15.55 -33.51
N LEU A 7 -24.96 -16.23 -34.17
CA LEU A 7 -23.63 -15.67 -34.43
C LEU A 7 -23.65 -14.61 -35.53
N ALA A 8 -24.48 -14.77 -36.56
CA ALA A 8 -24.67 -13.76 -37.59
C ALA A 8 -25.32 -12.48 -37.03
N PHE A 9 -26.29 -12.59 -36.13
CA PHE A 9 -26.88 -11.43 -35.45
C PHE A 9 -25.88 -10.71 -34.53
N ALA A 10 -25.02 -11.43 -33.81
CA ALA A 10 -24.00 -10.84 -32.95
C ALA A 10 -22.91 -10.08 -33.75
N LEU A 11 -22.54 -10.57 -34.94
CA LEU A 11 -21.61 -9.88 -35.83
C LEU A 11 -22.23 -8.64 -36.50
N PHE A 12 -23.53 -8.64 -36.82
CA PHE A 12 -24.19 -7.44 -37.33
C PHE A 12 -24.40 -6.36 -36.25
N VAL A 13 -24.72 -6.74 -35.00
CA VAL A 13 -24.86 -5.78 -33.89
C VAL A 13 -23.52 -5.11 -33.55
N THR A 14 -22.41 -5.86 -33.60
CA THR A 14 -21.08 -5.30 -33.31
C THR A 14 -20.49 -4.42 -34.42
N ILE A 15 -21.04 -4.47 -35.64
CA ILE A 15 -20.61 -3.60 -36.76
C ILE A 15 -21.37 -2.27 -36.76
N ILE A 16 -22.64 -2.22 -36.30
CA ILE A 16 -23.43 -0.98 -36.26
C ILE A 16 -22.97 -0.06 -35.11
N ASP A 17 -22.50 -0.61 -33.99
CA ASP A 17 -22.00 0.17 -32.84
C ASP A 17 -20.67 0.92 -33.11
N ARG A 18 -19.92 0.57 -34.16
CA ARG A 18 -18.60 1.17 -34.43
C ARG A 18 -18.60 2.45 -35.24
N THR A 19 -19.72 2.84 -35.86
CA THR A 19 -19.74 3.94 -36.85
C THR A 19 -20.46 5.20 -36.41
N TYR A 20 -20.97 5.27 -35.18
CA TYR A 20 -21.75 6.43 -34.73
C TYR A 20 -21.25 6.96 -33.40
N SER A 21 -19.95 7.27 -33.33
CA SER A 21 -19.39 8.01 -32.20
C SER A 21 -19.28 9.50 -32.55
N VAL A 22 -19.69 10.31 -31.59
CA VAL A 22 -19.84 11.76 -31.75
C VAL A 22 -18.56 12.47 -31.31
N GLY A 23 -18.17 13.49 -32.07
CA GLY A 23 -16.93 14.23 -31.90
C GLY A 23 -16.93 15.19 -30.70
N ILE A 24 -15.78 15.81 -30.46
CA ILE A 24 -15.67 16.80 -29.37
C ILE A 24 -16.55 18.02 -29.64
N TYR A 25 -17.25 18.49 -28.61
CA TYR A 25 -18.24 19.56 -28.63
C TYR A 25 -19.52 19.28 -29.42
N GLU A 26 -19.66 18.09 -30.00
CA GLU A 26 -20.89 17.69 -30.68
C GLU A 26 -21.93 17.14 -29.69
N GLN A 27 -23.19 17.08 -30.12
CA GLN A 27 -24.32 16.68 -29.28
C GLN A 27 -24.39 15.16 -29.13
N CYS A 28 -24.37 14.66 -27.90
CA CYS A 28 -24.40 13.22 -27.62
C CYS A 28 -25.71 12.74 -27.01
N ALA A 29 -26.53 13.63 -26.43
CA ALA A 29 -27.84 13.26 -25.92
C ALA A 29 -28.83 14.44 -25.89
N GLY A 30 -30.11 14.12 -25.81
CA GLY A 30 -31.21 15.08 -25.65
C GLY A 30 -32.58 14.45 -25.93
N GLU A 31 -33.63 14.95 -25.26
CA GLU A 31 -35.01 14.57 -25.59
C GLU A 31 -35.33 14.92 -27.05
N GLY A 32 -35.74 13.92 -27.84
CA GLY A 32 -36.00 14.06 -29.27
C GLY A 32 -34.77 13.95 -30.19
N TYR A 33 -33.55 13.98 -29.63
CA TYR A 33 -32.29 13.81 -30.38
C TYR A 33 -31.79 12.36 -30.35
N GLY A 34 -32.07 11.62 -29.28
CA GLY A 34 -31.54 10.27 -29.05
C GLY A 34 -30.25 10.28 -28.21
N THR A 35 -29.62 9.12 -28.04
CA THR A 35 -28.37 8.98 -27.27
C THR A 35 -27.30 8.31 -28.11
N PHE A 36 -26.15 8.96 -28.24
CA PHE A 36 -25.05 8.51 -29.07
C PHE A 36 -23.73 8.51 -28.27
N PRO A 37 -22.90 7.47 -28.43
CA PRO A 37 -21.63 7.38 -27.72
C PRO A 37 -20.65 8.46 -28.20
N CYS A 38 -19.78 8.93 -27.31
CA CYS A 38 -18.70 9.83 -27.69
C CYS A 38 -17.48 9.05 -28.23
N ASN A 39 -16.63 9.73 -29.00
CA ASN A 39 -15.31 9.19 -29.34
C ASN A 39 -14.53 8.78 -28.08
N PRO A 40 -13.63 7.77 -28.18
CA PRO A 40 -12.81 7.34 -27.05
C PRO A 40 -12.07 8.51 -26.39
N GLY A 41 -12.15 8.60 -25.05
CA GLY A 41 -11.54 9.68 -24.27
C GLY A 41 -12.43 10.90 -24.06
N LEU A 42 -13.65 10.91 -24.59
CA LEU A 42 -14.65 11.95 -24.34
C LEU A 42 -15.78 11.42 -23.45
N THR A 43 -16.34 12.29 -22.63
CA THR A 43 -17.52 12.01 -21.79
C THR A 43 -18.68 12.88 -22.24
N CYS A 44 -19.88 12.30 -22.32
CA CYS A 44 -21.10 13.03 -22.62
C CYS A 44 -21.58 13.77 -21.36
N PHE A 45 -21.38 15.08 -21.31
CA PHE A 45 -21.86 15.92 -20.20
C PHE A 45 -23.24 16.47 -20.52
N ARG A 46 -24.16 16.41 -19.57
CA ARG A 46 -25.52 16.94 -19.73
C ARG A 46 -25.52 18.43 -19.47
N ARG A 47 -26.15 19.20 -20.37
CA ARG A 47 -26.38 20.63 -20.14
C ARG A 47 -27.77 20.89 -19.60
N ASN A 48 -28.77 20.33 -20.27
CA ASN A 48 -30.18 20.45 -19.90
C ASN A 48 -30.94 19.23 -20.42
N LYS A 49 -32.28 19.27 -20.38
CA LYS A 49 -33.13 18.15 -20.82
C LYS A 49 -32.98 17.80 -22.31
N TRP A 50 -32.66 18.79 -23.15
CA TRP A 50 -32.67 18.67 -24.60
C TRP A 50 -31.27 18.59 -25.22
N TYR A 51 -30.23 18.85 -24.44
CA TYR A 51 -28.87 18.98 -24.97
C TYR A 51 -27.80 18.50 -23.99
N SER A 52 -26.95 17.61 -24.48
CA SER A 52 -25.73 17.10 -23.85
C SER A 52 -24.62 17.06 -24.90
N SER A 53 -23.36 17.24 -24.51
CA SER A 53 -22.23 17.28 -25.45
C SER A 53 -21.02 16.49 -24.99
N CYS A 54 -20.29 15.92 -25.95
CA CYS A 54 -19.04 15.19 -25.72
C CYS A 54 -17.87 16.13 -25.45
N GLN A 55 -17.22 16.02 -24.29
CA GLN A 55 -16.08 16.85 -23.95
C GLN A 55 -15.00 16.08 -23.18
N TYR A 56 -13.77 16.61 -23.15
CA TYR A 56 -12.69 16.05 -22.33
C TYR A 56 -12.91 16.25 -20.83
N SER A 57 -13.57 17.34 -20.47
CA SER A 57 -13.86 17.72 -19.09
C SER A 57 -15.14 18.53 -19.06
N CYS A 58 -15.85 18.51 -17.93
CA CYS A 58 -17.02 19.35 -17.74
C CYS A 58 -16.66 20.85 -17.83
N PRO A 59 -17.38 21.65 -18.64
CA PRO A 59 -17.30 23.11 -18.60
C PRO A 59 -17.82 23.66 -17.27
N ARG A 60 -16.93 24.28 -16.49
CA ARG A 60 -17.34 25.07 -15.33
C ARG A 60 -17.95 26.39 -15.82
N ASN A 61 -19.08 26.80 -15.24
CA ASN A 61 -19.74 28.12 -15.43
C ASN A 61 -20.68 28.31 -16.65
N LEU A 62 -21.25 27.24 -17.24
CA LEU A 62 -22.15 27.36 -18.41
C LEU A 62 -23.49 26.59 -18.28
N ASP A 63 -24.03 26.53 -17.06
CA ASP A 63 -25.27 25.81 -16.72
C ASP A 63 -25.26 24.34 -17.17
N TRP A 64 -24.10 23.68 -17.03
CA TRP A 64 -24.00 22.26 -17.27
C TRP A 64 -24.38 21.50 -16.00
N GLU A 65 -25.25 20.51 -16.14
CA GLU A 65 -25.59 19.53 -15.10
C GLU A 65 -24.40 18.58 -14.91
N CYS A 66 -23.28 19.11 -14.44
CA CYS A 66 -22.14 18.34 -13.98
C CYS A 66 -22.21 18.03 -12.49
N GLU A 67 -23.30 18.46 -11.84
CA GLU A 67 -23.49 18.39 -10.40
C GLU A 67 -24.84 17.74 -10.08
N THR A 68 -24.85 16.42 -10.08
CA THR A 68 -25.29 15.72 -8.87
C THR A 68 -24.11 14.98 -8.26
N TYR A 69 -23.04 15.74 -8.05
CA TYR A 69 -22.03 15.47 -7.05
C TYR A 69 -21.80 16.81 -6.37
N ILE A 70 -22.09 16.89 -5.07
CA ILE A 70 -21.30 17.73 -4.17
C ILE A 70 -19.87 17.47 -4.62
N ALA A 71 -19.17 18.49 -5.13
CA ALA A 71 -17.81 18.34 -5.65
C ALA A 71 -17.09 17.36 -4.72
N PRO A 72 -16.40 16.30 -5.23
CA PRO A 72 -15.62 15.46 -4.34
C PRO A 72 -14.75 16.44 -3.61
N VAL A 73 -15.06 16.58 -2.31
CA VAL A 73 -14.35 17.44 -1.39
C VAL A 73 -12.91 17.13 -1.71
N SER A 74 -12.19 18.08 -2.31
CA SER A 74 -10.82 17.82 -2.78
C SER A 74 -10.18 17.06 -1.65
N THR A 75 -9.84 15.78 -1.84
CA THR A 75 -9.50 14.97 -0.65
C THR A 75 -8.28 15.56 0.03
N ILE A 76 -7.54 16.35 -0.76
CA ILE A 76 -6.30 17.05 -0.48
C ILE A 76 -6.55 18.58 -0.52
N ALA A 77 -6.39 19.27 0.60
CA ALA A 77 -6.28 20.72 0.69
C ALA A 77 -4.90 21.16 0.23
N ALA A 78 -4.84 22.24 -0.54
CA ALA A 78 -3.56 22.88 -0.88
C ALA A 78 -2.86 23.42 0.38
N GLY A 79 -1.56 23.68 0.26
CA GLY A 79 -0.82 24.37 1.32
C GLY A 79 -1.53 25.66 1.74
N TRP A 80 -1.60 25.91 3.04
CA TRP A 80 -2.24 27.07 3.66
C TRP A 80 -3.78 27.07 3.65
N ASN A 81 -4.43 26.07 3.08
CA ASN A 81 -5.89 25.96 3.11
C ASN A 81 -6.41 25.33 4.41
N GLN A 82 -7.69 25.56 4.71
CA GLN A 82 -8.36 24.90 5.82
C GLN A 82 -8.48 23.38 5.57
N CYS A 83 -8.19 22.60 6.60
CA CYS A 83 -8.17 21.13 6.57
C CYS A 83 -9.00 20.47 7.68
N GLY A 84 -9.63 21.28 8.55
CA GLY A 84 -10.37 20.78 9.70
C GLY A 84 -11.04 21.88 10.51
N GLY A 85 -11.74 21.45 11.55
CA GLY A 85 -12.60 22.28 12.39
C GLY A 85 -13.99 21.68 12.54
N ASP A 86 -14.62 21.92 13.67
CA ASP A 86 -16.02 21.56 13.90
C ASP A 86 -16.93 22.20 12.84
N GLY A 87 -17.78 21.39 12.21
CA GLY A 87 -18.60 21.77 11.05
C GLY A 87 -17.88 21.80 9.70
N TRP A 88 -16.57 21.54 9.60
CA TRP A 88 -15.84 21.53 8.33
C TRP A 88 -16.21 20.32 7.46
N GLN A 89 -16.79 20.60 6.29
CA GLN A 89 -17.15 19.59 5.28
C GLN A 89 -16.13 19.51 4.13
N GLY A 90 -15.08 20.31 4.19
CA GLY A 90 -14.05 20.40 3.17
C GLY A 90 -12.92 19.37 3.32
N PRO A 91 -11.83 19.52 2.55
CA PRO A 91 -10.69 18.62 2.53
C PRO A 91 -10.15 18.32 3.93
N LYS A 92 -9.83 17.05 4.21
CA LYS A 92 -9.25 16.63 5.51
C LYS A 92 -7.80 16.18 5.42
N VAL A 93 -7.29 15.93 4.21
CA VAL A 93 -5.88 15.60 3.96
C VAL A 93 -5.20 16.81 3.36
N CYS A 94 -3.92 17.04 3.63
CA CYS A 94 -3.14 18.13 3.03
C CYS A 94 -2.29 17.63 1.85
N ALA A 95 -1.94 18.55 0.94
CA ALA A 95 -1.01 18.26 -0.16
C ALA A 95 0.34 17.76 0.38
N ALA A 96 1.05 16.98 -0.44
CA ALA A 96 2.37 16.46 -0.07
C ALA A 96 3.29 17.58 0.42
N GLY A 97 3.98 17.35 1.55
CA GLY A 97 4.82 18.35 2.23
C GLY A 97 4.09 19.23 3.24
N TYR A 98 2.76 19.10 3.38
CA TYR A 98 1.95 19.85 4.34
C TYR A 98 1.25 18.91 5.34
N ALA A 99 1.06 19.38 6.57
CA ALA A 99 0.30 18.72 7.63
C ALA A 99 -0.84 19.61 8.11
N CYS A 100 -1.92 18.98 8.57
CA CYS A 100 -3.09 19.68 9.08
C CYS A 100 -2.88 20.02 10.57
N TYR A 101 -2.70 21.30 10.88
CA TYR A 101 -2.52 21.77 12.26
C TYR A 101 -3.80 22.44 12.76
N ALA A 102 -4.27 22.05 13.94
CA ALA A 102 -5.44 22.66 14.55
C ALA A 102 -5.05 23.96 15.27
N ARG A 103 -5.74 25.06 14.97
CA ARG A 103 -5.61 26.34 15.70
C ARG A 103 -6.64 26.46 16.81
N SER A 104 -7.84 25.94 16.56
CA SER A 104 -8.96 25.95 17.50
C SER A 104 -9.90 24.78 17.19
N VAL A 105 -10.92 24.58 18.02
CA VAL A 105 -11.98 23.58 17.80
C VAL A 105 -12.66 23.75 16.44
N HIS A 106 -12.79 24.99 15.94
CA HIS A 106 -13.51 25.30 14.70
C HIS A 106 -12.59 25.48 13.49
N TYR A 107 -11.26 25.42 13.65
CA TYR A 107 -10.35 25.72 12.55
C TYR A 107 -9.02 24.95 12.61
N SER A 108 -8.69 24.30 11.50
CA SER A 108 -7.38 23.68 11.25
C SER A 108 -6.89 24.04 9.86
N GLN A 109 -5.57 24.21 9.68
CA GLN A 109 -4.96 24.65 8.42
C GLN A 109 -3.81 23.73 8.00
N CYS A 110 -3.69 23.48 6.70
CA CYS A 110 -2.51 22.87 6.11
C CYS A 110 -1.32 23.82 6.19
N ARG A 111 -0.25 23.43 6.88
CA ARG A 111 1.01 24.18 6.87
C ARG A 111 2.17 23.24 6.55
N PRO A 112 3.33 23.74 6.10
CA PRO A 112 4.49 22.88 5.89
C PRO A 112 4.77 22.04 7.13
N ILE A 113 5.16 20.77 6.96
CA ILE A 113 5.36 19.79 8.06
C ILE A 113 6.35 20.30 9.14
N ASN A 114 7.22 21.24 8.78
CA ASN A 114 8.22 21.84 9.67
C ASN A 114 7.89 23.27 10.12
N ASP A 115 6.69 23.79 9.82
CA ASP A 115 6.27 25.17 10.10
C ASP A 115 4.96 25.22 10.91
N CYS A 116 5.04 24.75 12.15
CA CYS A 116 3.97 24.90 13.14
C CYS A 116 4.21 26.13 14.04
N PRO A 117 3.25 27.06 14.18
CA PRO A 117 3.31 28.16 15.14
C PRO A 117 3.09 27.69 16.60
N PHE A 118 3.73 28.37 17.57
CA PHE A 118 3.71 28.02 19.01
C PHE A 118 2.30 27.95 19.63
N ASP A 119 1.32 28.69 19.09
CA ASP A 119 -0.05 28.75 19.61
C ASP A 119 -1.05 27.80 18.93
N TRP A 120 -0.56 26.77 18.22
CA TRP A 120 -1.39 25.79 17.51
C TRP A 120 -1.23 24.40 18.12
N ALA A 121 -2.30 23.60 18.07
CA ALA A 121 -2.30 22.21 18.54
C ALA A 121 -1.53 21.32 17.54
N CYS A 122 -0.21 21.40 17.63
CA CYS A 122 0.73 20.53 16.92
C CYS A 122 1.21 19.35 17.78
N ALA A 123 0.84 19.36 19.07
CA ALA A 123 1.17 18.32 20.04
C ALA A 123 0.37 17.00 19.86
N ALA A 124 -0.39 16.85 18.76
CA ALA A 124 -1.02 15.58 18.37
C ALA A 124 -0.25 14.83 17.27
N LEU A 125 0.98 15.24 16.97
CA LEU A 125 1.99 14.40 16.36
C LEU A 125 3.24 14.43 17.26
N ILE A 126 3.18 13.75 18.39
CA ILE A 126 4.31 12.89 18.74
C ILE A 126 4.34 11.76 17.69
N VAL A 127 4.63 12.13 16.45
CA VAL A 127 5.48 11.31 15.62
C VAL A 127 6.81 11.40 16.34
N THR A 128 7.04 10.42 17.20
CA THR A 128 8.38 9.99 17.54
C THR A 128 9.13 9.83 16.22
N THR A 129 9.82 10.90 15.81
CA THR A 129 10.88 10.84 14.82
C THR A 129 12.01 10.04 15.45
N THR A 130 11.83 8.72 15.49
CA THR A 130 12.97 7.86 15.25
C THR A 130 13.21 7.90 13.74
N PRO A 131 14.49 7.89 13.29
CA PRO A 131 14.86 8.00 11.87
C PRO A 131 14.17 6.91 11.05
N PRO A 132 14.21 6.90 9.70
CA PRO A 132 13.80 5.73 8.94
C PRO A 132 14.66 4.54 9.38
N VAL A 133 14.13 3.77 10.32
CA VAL A 133 14.66 2.48 10.73
C VAL A 133 14.51 1.62 9.47
N PRO A 134 15.60 1.02 8.97
CA PRO A 134 15.49 0.06 7.88
C PRO A 134 14.47 -0.98 8.34
N VAL A 135 13.41 -1.19 7.55
CA VAL A 135 12.24 -2.04 7.86
C VAL A 135 12.70 -3.23 8.71
N GLY A 136 12.57 -3.05 10.03
CA GLY A 136 13.03 -4.01 10.99
C GLY A 136 12.13 -5.23 10.86
N PRO A 137 12.66 -6.44 11.11
CA PRO A 137 11.83 -7.62 11.00
C PRO A 137 10.65 -7.54 11.99
N THR A 138 9.45 -7.82 11.50
CA THR A 138 8.22 -7.92 12.29
C THR A 138 8.42 -8.98 13.38
N VAL A 139 8.26 -8.59 14.65
CA VAL A 139 8.36 -9.54 15.76
C VAL A 139 7.04 -10.31 15.86
N LEU A 140 7.09 -11.63 15.67
CA LEU A 140 5.93 -12.51 15.80
C LEU A 140 5.53 -12.71 17.26
N ALA A 141 4.29 -13.11 17.50
CA ALA A 141 3.87 -13.51 18.85
C ALA A 141 4.43 -14.90 19.22
N PRO A 142 4.58 -15.22 20.51
CA PRO A 142 4.88 -16.57 20.97
C PRO A 142 3.90 -17.60 20.36
N TYR A 143 4.39 -18.79 20.03
CA TYR A 143 3.58 -19.86 19.44
C TYR A 143 2.93 -19.51 18.08
N THR A 144 3.48 -18.50 17.39
CA THR A 144 3.02 -18.15 16.04
C THR A 144 3.84 -18.87 14.99
N LYS A 145 3.18 -19.22 13.88
CA LYS A 145 3.86 -19.77 12.71
C LYS A 145 4.90 -18.78 12.18
N CYS A 146 6.13 -19.26 12.01
CA CYS A 146 7.26 -18.47 11.55
C CYS A 146 7.79 -18.91 10.17
N ASN A 147 7.14 -19.88 9.51
CA ASN A 147 7.50 -20.27 8.14
C ASN A 147 6.91 -19.30 7.10
N ASN A 148 7.69 -18.99 6.06
CA ASN A 148 7.30 -18.15 4.92
C ASN A 148 6.84 -16.72 5.25
N VAL A 149 7.13 -16.22 6.45
CA VAL A 149 6.86 -14.82 6.79
C VAL A 149 8.13 -14.02 6.52
N ILE A 150 8.12 -13.31 5.39
CA ILE A 150 9.25 -12.48 4.94
C ILE A 150 9.47 -11.39 5.99
N TYR A 151 10.73 -11.19 6.40
CA TYR A 151 11.15 -10.21 7.42
C TYR A 151 10.50 -10.42 8.79
N SER A 152 10.38 -11.65 9.30
CA SER A 152 9.84 -11.88 10.65
C SER A 152 10.82 -12.58 11.58
N ILE A 153 10.91 -12.10 12.82
CA ILE A 153 11.74 -12.69 13.89
C ILE A 153 10.87 -13.11 15.07
N CYS A 154 11.24 -14.19 15.75
CA CYS A 154 10.59 -14.59 17.00
C CYS A 154 10.96 -13.62 18.14
N PRO A 155 10.11 -13.49 19.16
CA PRO A 155 10.36 -12.58 20.28
C PRO A 155 11.59 -13.01 21.07
N ALA A 156 12.15 -12.08 21.86
CA ALA A 156 13.34 -12.36 22.67
C ALA A 156 13.14 -13.61 23.56
N GLY A 157 14.08 -14.56 23.49
CA GLY A 157 13.98 -15.85 24.19
C GLY A 157 13.22 -16.95 23.44
N TYR A 158 12.72 -16.68 22.23
CA TYR A 158 12.02 -17.64 21.38
C TYR A 158 12.79 -17.86 20.07
N GLY A 159 12.95 -19.12 19.67
CA GLY A 159 13.47 -19.52 18.37
C GLY A 159 12.35 -19.99 17.44
N CYS A 160 12.54 -19.83 16.13
CA CYS A 160 11.66 -20.43 15.12
C CYS A 160 12.05 -21.89 14.94
N PHE A 161 11.32 -22.81 15.56
CA PHE A 161 11.60 -24.24 15.49
C PHE A 161 10.75 -24.90 14.42
N ARG A 162 11.35 -25.79 13.63
CA ARG A 162 10.67 -26.50 12.55
C ARG A 162 10.17 -27.86 13.04
N SER A 163 8.89 -28.13 12.83
CA SER A 163 8.29 -29.45 13.07
C SER A 163 8.41 -30.33 11.82
N ASN A 164 8.14 -29.75 10.66
CA ASN A 164 8.25 -30.37 9.35
C ASN A 164 8.45 -29.29 8.28
N ASN A 165 8.56 -29.69 7.00
CA ASN A 165 8.81 -28.78 5.89
C ASN A 165 7.78 -27.66 5.69
N LEU A 166 6.56 -27.82 6.23
CA LEU A 166 5.44 -26.89 6.07
C LEU A 166 5.02 -26.23 7.37
N TYR A 167 5.72 -26.50 8.48
CA TYR A 167 5.34 -26.01 9.80
C TYR A 167 6.57 -25.66 10.64
N ALA A 168 6.72 -24.37 10.94
CA ALA A 168 7.66 -23.86 11.92
C ALA A 168 6.95 -22.86 12.84
N GLU A 169 7.32 -22.80 14.12
CA GLU A 169 6.66 -22.00 15.14
C GLU A 169 7.68 -21.36 16.11
N CYS A 170 7.37 -20.15 16.60
CA CYS A 170 8.14 -19.49 17.64
C CYS A 170 7.95 -20.17 19.00
N ARG A 171 8.99 -20.81 19.54
CA ARG A 171 8.96 -21.49 20.86
C ARG A 171 10.20 -21.15 21.70
N PRO A 172 10.14 -21.26 23.04
CA PRO A 172 11.29 -21.02 23.90
C PRO A 172 12.33 -22.16 23.84
N SER A 173 11.90 -23.36 23.46
CA SER A 173 12.74 -24.53 23.24
C SER A 173 12.11 -25.46 22.20
N CYS A 174 12.93 -26.30 21.55
CA CYS A 174 12.42 -27.30 20.61
C CYS A 174 11.62 -28.38 21.38
N PRO A 175 10.36 -28.66 21.00
CA PRO A 175 9.60 -29.78 21.55
C PRO A 175 10.25 -31.13 21.22
N GLN A 176 10.23 -32.07 22.16
CA GLN A 176 10.80 -33.42 21.98
C GLN A 176 10.15 -34.23 20.84
N THR A 177 8.95 -33.83 20.40
CA THR A 177 8.22 -34.47 19.29
C THR A 177 8.57 -33.91 17.92
N TRP A 178 9.46 -32.90 17.84
CA TRP A 178 9.85 -32.25 16.59
C TRP A 178 11.28 -32.63 16.20
N ALA A 179 11.52 -32.75 14.89
CA ALA A 179 12.84 -33.12 14.35
C ALA A 179 13.84 -31.95 14.30
N CYS A 180 13.82 -31.00 15.26
CA CYS A 180 14.73 -29.84 15.20
C CYS A 180 16.21 -30.20 15.39
N GLU A 181 16.53 -31.43 15.79
CA GLU A 181 17.89 -31.88 16.06
C GLU A 181 18.67 -32.24 14.78
N THR A 182 17.97 -32.50 13.66
CA THR A 182 18.59 -32.78 12.36
C THR A 182 18.85 -31.53 11.52
N ASP A 183 18.26 -30.39 11.89
CA ASP A 183 18.48 -29.09 11.24
C ASP A 183 19.64 -28.37 11.93
N VAL A 184 20.85 -28.85 11.69
CA VAL A 184 22.10 -28.26 12.17
C VAL A 184 22.99 -27.88 11.00
N LEU A 185 23.59 -26.70 11.07
CA LEU A 185 24.41 -26.16 10.00
C LEU A 185 25.85 -26.70 10.03
N GLY A 186 26.32 -27.08 8.85
CA GLY A 186 27.66 -27.56 8.60
C GLY A 186 28.73 -26.45 8.61
N PRO A 187 30.00 -26.80 8.41
CA PRO A 187 31.08 -25.83 8.35
C PRO A 187 30.86 -24.80 7.24
N ALA A 188 31.18 -23.54 7.55
CA ALA A 188 31.03 -22.35 6.69
C ALA A 188 29.60 -21.99 6.28
N GLU A 189 28.58 -22.73 6.73
CA GLU A 189 27.18 -22.39 6.45
C GLU A 189 26.71 -21.19 7.28
N GLN A 190 25.88 -20.35 6.67
CA GLN A 190 25.39 -19.13 7.30
C GLN A 190 24.44 -19.47 8.46
N CYS A 191 24.80 -19.04 9.66
CA CYS A 191 24.05 -19.29 10.90
C CYS A 191 23.49 -18.01 11.54
N GLY A 192 23.70 -16.86 10.91
CA GLY A 192 23.22 -15.59 11.43
C GLY A 192 23.52 -14.40 10.54
N GLY A 193 23.11 -13.22 11.03
CA GLY A 193 23.16 -11.95 10.32
C GLY A 193 21.82 -11.21 10.44
N GLU A 194 21.86 -9.88 10.44
CA GLU A 194 20.64 -9.08 10.41
C GLU A 194 19.83 -9.40 9.14
N GLY A 195 18.54 -9.70 9.32
CA GLY A 195 17.67 -10.17 8.24
C GLY A 195 17.85 -11.64 7.82
N TYR A 196 18.77 -12.40 8.43
CA TYR A 196 18.90 -13.83 8.17
C TYR A 196 17.71 -14.61 8.71
N VAL A 197 17.05 -15.36 7.84
CA VAL A 197 15.92 -16.24 8.17
C VAL A 197 16.33 -17.66 7.83
N GLY A 198 16.69 -18.45 8.84
CA GLY A 198 17.21 -19.80 8.66
C GLY A 198 17.62 -20.46 9.97
N VAL A 199 18.27 -21.61 9.86
CA VAL A 199 18.79 -22.37 11.00
C VAL A 199 19.93 -21.58 11.65
N THR A 200 19.96 -21.46 12.98
CA THR A 200 21.02 -20.70 13.69
C THR A 200 21.96 -21.60 14.49
N ARG A 201 21.66 -22.90 14.56
CA ARG A 201 22.42 -23.88 15.32
C ARG A 201 23.41 -24.60 14.41
N CYS A 202 24.68 -24.57 14.80
CA CYS A 202 25.73 -25.35 14.12
C CYS A 202 25.74 -26.80 14.62
N VAL A 203 26.29 -27.71 13.81
CA VAL A 203 26.57 -29.09 14.24
C VAL A 203 27.44 -29.09 15.50
N PRO A 204 27.31 -30.11 16.37
CA PRO A 204 28.17 -30.25 17.54
C PRO A 204 29.66 -30.12 17.19
N GLY A 205 30.40 -29.31 17.94
CA GLY A 205 31.81 -29.01 17.68
C GLY A 205 32.06 -27.75 16.85
N LEU A 206 31.03 -27.13 16.26
CA LEU A 206 31.13 -25.82 15.61
C LEU A 206 30.40 -24.73 16.41
N ARG A 207 30.83 -23.48 16.22
CA ARG A 207 30.21 -22.28 16.80
C ARG A 207 29.89 -21.28 15.68
N CYS A 208 28.86 -20.48 15.87
CA CYS A 208 28.46 -19.44 14.93
C CYS A 208 29.34 -18.20 15.15
N TYR A 209 30.26 -17.92 14.23
CA TYR A 209 31.15 -16.75 14.28
C TYR A 209 30.59 -15.64 13.40
N MET A 210 30.55 -14.42 13.92
CA MET A 210 30.02 -13.27 13.21
C MET A 210 31.12 -12.63 12.38
N ARG A 211 30.88 -12.39 11.09
CA ARG A 211 31.83 -11.64 10.24
C ARG A 211 31.46 -10.17 10.14
N SER A 212 30.17 -9.92 10.09
CA SER A 212 29.62 -8.58 9.86
C SER A 212 28.22 -8.52 10.45
N LYS A 213 27.64 -7.32 10.48
CA LYS A 213 26.25 -7.08 10.89
C LYS A 213 25.25 -8.02 10.19
N TRP A 214 25.54 -8.40 8.95
CA TRP A 214 24.61 -9.11 8.05
C TRP A 214 24.96 -10.58 7.82
N TYR A 215 26.08 -11.08 8.36
CA TYR A 215 26.55 -12.43 8.04
C TYR A 215 27.39 -13.04 9.17
N SER A 216 26.97 -14.23 9.58
CA SER A 216 27.67 -15.12 10.52
C SER A 216 27.66 -16.53 9.97
N HIS A 217 28.72 -17.31 10.21
CA HIS A 217 28.79 -18.70 9.74
C HIS A 217 29.35 -19.67 10.78
N CYS A 218 29.09 -20.96 10.60
CA CYS A 218 29.57 -21.99 11.50
C CYS A 218 31.05 -22.32 11.23
N ALA A 219 31.87 -22.30 12.26
CA ALA A 219 33.26 -22.74 12.16
C ALA A 219 33.71 -23.48 13.43
N ALA A 220 34.73 -24.34 13.30
CA ALA A 220 35.30 -25.08 14.42
C ALA A 220 36.20 -24.19 15.30
N SER A 221 36.73 -23.13 14.70
CA SER A 221 37.58 -22.12 15.34
C SER A 221 37.41 -20.79 14.61
N CYS A 222 37.88 -19.71 15.23
CA CYS A 222 37.81 -18.37 14.69
C CYS A 222 38.47 -18.29 13.29
N PRO A 223 37.74 -17.91 12.21
CA PRO A 223 38.28 -17.95 10.85
C PRO A 223 39.39 -16.93 10.54
N GLY A 224 39.69 -16.02 11.46
CA GLY A 224 40.80 -15.05 11.35
C GLY A 224 40.34 -13.59 11.40
N VAL A 225 41.18 -12.70 10.87
CA VAL A 225 40.96 -11.24 10.90
C VAL A 225 39.64 -10.84 10.24
N GLY A 226 38.87 -9.98 10.92
CA GLY A 226 37.56 -9.51 10.46
C GLY A 226 36.37 -10.38 10.91
N TRP A 227 36.60 -11.34 11.79
CA TRP A 227 35.54 -12.10 12.47
C TRP A 227 35.48 -11.74 13.94
N ALA A 228 34.27 -11.55 14.44
CA ALA A 228 33.97 -11.43 15.86
C ALA A 228 33.93 -12.85 16.46
N CYS A 229 34.98 -13.10 17.22
CA CYS A 229 35.23 -14.22 18.08
C CYS A 229 35.36 -13.65 19.51
#